data_AF-A0A6A4R6B5-F1
#
_entry.id   AF-A0A6A4R6B5-F1
#
_cell.length_a   1.000
_cell.length_b   1.000
_cell.length_c   1.000
_cell.angle_alpha   90.00
_cell.angle_beta   90.00
_cell.angle_gamma   90.00
#
_symmetry.space_group_name_H-M   'P 1'
#
loop_
_entity.id
_entity.type
_entity.pdbx_description
1 polymer ?
#
loop_
_entity_poly.entity_id
_entity_poly.type
_entity_poly.pdbx_seq_one_letter_code
_entity_poly.pdbx_strand_id
1 'polypeptide(L)'
;QDHLYTLVVKHPDGALEPRVIGSIIDYRFAPDDPEAVIETLSDPTIRIVSLTVTEGGYNVHPVTGEFDLDAAEVVYDLCNPERPRTSFGLIVAAIERRRERGIPPFTVMSCDNIPGNGEVARRMFTAFAYARDRALGQYVEAEVPFPSSMVDRITPMTTPGDIEELSERFGLEDAWP
;
A
#
# COMPACT_ATOMS: atom_id res chain seq x y z
N GLN A 1 8.12 19.01 -4.81
CA GLN A 1 8.26 18.94 -6.27
C GLN A 1 6.90 18.67 -6.93
N ASP A 2 5.80 19.20 -6.40
CA ASP A 2 4.45 19.01 -6.96
C ASP A 2 4.08 17.55 -7.30
N HIS A 3 4.51 16.60 -6.46
CA HIS A 3 4.38 15.15 -6.65
C HIS A 3 5.05 14.57 -7.92
N LEU A 4 5.92 15.34 -8.57
CA LEU A 4 6.78 14.90 -9.65
C LEU A 4 8.08 14.28 -9.11
N TYR A 5 8.56 13.26 -9.83
CA TYR A 5 9.87 12.63 -9.61
C TYR A 5 10.46 12.14 -10.92
N THR A 6 11.77 11.95 -10.97
CA THR A 6 12.50 11.56 -12.19
C THR A 6 12.89 10.08 -12.17
N LEU A 7 12.19 9.26 -12.93
CA LEU A 7 12.57 7.87 -13.15
C LEU A 7 13.78 7.79 -14.08
N VAL A 8 14.91 7.27 -13.61
CA VAL A 8 16.09 6.99 -14.45
C VAL A 8 16.20 5.50 -14.74
N VAL A 9 16.08 5.10 -16.01
CA VAL A 9 16.38 3.74 -16.45
C VAL A 9 17.88 3.63 -16.75
N LYS A 10 18.58 2.72 -16.07
CA LYS A 10 20.00 2.39 -16.33
C LYS A 10 20.08 1.14 -17.22
N HIS A 11 20.55 1.29 -18.45
CA HIS A 11 20.66 0.20 -19.43
C HIS A 11 21.99 -0.55 -19.28
N PRO A 12 22.08 -1.85 -19.67
CA PRO A 12 23.32 -2.64 -19.55
C PRO A 12 24.52 -2.09 -20.34
N ASP A 13 24.28 -1.29 -21.37
CA ASP A 13 25.31 -0.61 -22.17
C ASP A 13 25.82 0.70 -21.54
N GLY A 14 25.30 1.07 -20.37
CA GLY A 14 25.62 2.30 -19.65
C GLY A 14 24.78 3.51 -20.07
N ALA A 15 23.83 3.35 -20.99
CA ALA A 15 22.89 4.42 -21.33
C ALA A 15 21.94 4.71 -20.16
N LEU A 16 21.62 5.98 -19.98
CA LEU A 16 20.68 6.47 -18.97
C LEU A 16 19.51 7.15 -19.67
N GLU A 17 18.29 6.77 -19.31
CA GLU A 17 17.05 7.33 -19.87
C GLU A 17 16.19 7.93 -18.73
N PRO A 18 16.28 9.24 -18.48
CA PRO A 18 15.46 9.91 -17.48
C PRO A 18 14.06 10.24 -18.03
N ARG A 19 13.05 10.11 -17.18
CA ARG A 19 11.68 10.54 -17.47
C ARG A 19 11.04 11.13 -16.21
N VAL A 20 10.49 12.33 -16.33
CA VAL A 20 9.65 12.92 -15.28
C VAL A 20 8.31 12.18 -15.24
N ILE A 21 7.95 11.68 -14.06
CA ILE A 21 6.69 10.98 -13.79
C ILE A 21 5.78 11.90 -12.99
N GLY A 22 4.50 11.97 -13.40
CA GLY A 22 3.46 12.77 -12.73
C GLY A 22 2.19 11.98 -12.45
N SER A 23 2.29 10.66 -12.32
CA SER A 23 1.14 9.80 -11.98
C SER A 23 0.80 9.80 -10.49
N ILE A 24 1.72 10.27 -9.62
CA ILE A 24 1.44 10.55 -8.22
C ILE A 24 0.97 12.01 -8.15
N ILE A 25 -0.18 12.25 -7.53
CA ILE A 25 -0.80 13.58 -7.48
C ILE A 25 -1.00 14.11 -6.06
N ASP A 26 -0.79 13.26 -5.06
CA ASP A 26 -0.92 13.60 -3.64
C ASP A 26 -0.05 12.62 -2.81
N TYR A 27 0.28 12.99 -1.57
CA TYR A 27 0.93 12.15 -0.58
C TYR A 27 0.36 12.42 0.80
N ARG A 28 -0.05 11.36 1.51
CA ARG A 28 -0.58 11.46 2.87
C ARG A 28 0.24 10.60 3.82
N PHE A 29 0.73 11.21 4.89
CA PHE A 29 1.40 10.51 5.98
C PHE A 29 0.38 10.16 7.07
N ALA A 30 -0.06 8.89 7.09
CA ALA A 30 -1.15 8.44 7.96
C ALA A 30 -0.98 8.77 9.46
N PRO A 31 0.22 8.75 10.07
CA PRO A 31 0.38 9.12 11.48
C PRO A 31 -0.04 10.55 11.83
N ASP A 32 0.04 11.49 10.89
CA ASP A 32 -0.38 12.88 11.11
C ASP A 32 -1.91 13.02 11.12
N ASP A 33 -2.58 12.34 10.17
CA ASP A 33 -4.03 12.38 10.00
C ASP A 33 -4.57 11.08 9.38
N PRO A 34 -4.85 10.05 10.22
CA PRO A 34 -5.37 8.76 9.73
C PRO A 34 -6.78 8.90 9.17
N GLU A 35 -7.59 9.85 9.65
CA GLU A 35 -8.95 10.07 9.18
C GLU A 35 -8.95 10.61 7.75
N ALA A 36 -8.05 11.55 7.42
CA ALA A 36 -7.89 12.02 6.04
C ALA A 36 -7.49 10.90 5.07
N VAL A 37 -6.73 9.90 5.53
CA VAL A 37 -6.41 8.71 4.73
C VAL A 37 -7.65 7.84 4.53
N ILE A 38 -8.41 7.55 5.59
CA ILE A 38 -9.62 6.73 5.50
C ILE A 38 -10.68 7.40 4.60
N GLU A 39 -10.87 8.72 4.71
CA GLU A 39 -11.77 9.47 3.81
C GLU A 39 -11.32 9.39 2.35
N THR A 40 -10.02 9.55 2.10
CA THR A 40 -9.49 9.42 0.73
C THR A 40 -9.76 8.02 0.17
N LEU A 41 -9.49 6.96 0.94
CA LEU A 41 -9.79 5.58 0.55
C LEU A 41 -11.30 5.31 0.38
N SER A 42 -12.13 6.07 1.09
CA SER A 42 -13.59 5.96 1.04
C SER A 42 -14.23 6.71 -0.12
N ASP A 43 -13.47 7.51 -0.86
CA ASP A 43 -13.97 8.25 -2.02
C ASP A 43 -14.41 7.29 -3.16
N PRO A 44 -15.60 7.45 -3.75
CA PRO A 44 -16.09 6.58 -4.84
C PRO A 44 -15.17 6.52 -6.07
N THR A 45 -14.34 7.54 -6.30
CA THR A 45 -13.37 7.59 -7.40
C THR A 45 -12.18 6.66 -7.17
N ILE A 46 -11.86 6.34 -5.92
CA ILE A 46 -10.87 5.33 -5.55
C ILE A 46 -11.49 3.95 -5.75
N ARG A 47 -10.95 3.25 -6.75
CA ARG A 47 -11.39 1.91 -7.17
C ARG A 47 -10.36 0.82 -6.90
N ILE A 48 -9.11 1.21 -6.63
CA ILE A 48 -7.99 0.32 -6.37
C ILE A 48 -7.17 0.91 -5.22
N VAL A 49 -6.77 0.06 -4.28
CA VAL A 49 -5.78 0.33 -3.23
C VAL A 49 -4.63 -0.65 -3.43
N SER A 50 -3.48 -0.15 -3.89
CA SER A 50 -2.29 -0.97 -4.15
C SER A 50 -1.33 -0.99 -2.96
N LEU A 51 -0.59 -2.08 -2.79
CA LEU A 51 0.32 -2.29 -1.66
C LEU A 51 1.74 -2.62 -2.13
N THR A 52 2.73 -1.97 -1.52
CA THR A 52 4.17 -2.30 -1.58
C THR A 52 4.72 -2.21 -0.16
N VAL A 53 4.26 -3.10 0.72
CA VAL A 53 4.51 -3.05 2.17
C VAL A 53 5.62 -3.99 2.62
N THR A 54 6.32 -4.64 1.67
CA THR A 54 7.30 -5.71 1.87
C THR A 54 6.67 -7.02 2.38
N GLU A 55 7.44 -8.10 2.35
CA GLU A 55 7.02 -9.42 2.85
C GLU A 55 6.61 -9.37 4.33
N GLY A 56 7.31 -8.55 5.14
CA GLY A 56 7.00 -8.35 6.55
C GLY A 56 5.73 -7.54 6.81
N GLY A 57 5.22 -6.81 5.81
CA GLY A 57 4.06 -5.93 5.94
C GLY A 57 2.71 -6.67 6.02
N TYR A 58 2.68 -7.97 5.73
CA TYR A 58 1.45 -8.77 5.76
C TYR A 58 1.12 -9.38 7.13
N ASN A 59 1.95 -9.10 8.15
CA ASN A 59 1.74 -9.53 9.54
C ASN A 59 1.46 -11.03 9.68
N VAL A 60 2.25 -11.83 8.96
CA VAL A 60 2.15 -13.29 8.94
C VAL A 60 2.89 -13.85 10.15
N HIS A 61 2.20 -14.62 10.98
CA HIS A 61 2.79 -15.29 12.12
C HIS A 61 3.84 -16.31 11.63
N PRO A 62 5.09 -16.25 12.12
CA PRO A 62 6.21 -16.99 11.52
C PRO A 62 6.11 -18.52 11.65
N VAL A 63 5.36 -19.01 12.64
CA VAL A 63 5.15 -20.46 12.86
C VAL A 63 3.89 -20.99 12.18
N THR A 64 2.74 -20.36 12.39
CA THR A 64 1.44 -20.85 11.92
C THR A 64 1.15 -20.44 10.48
N GLY A 65 1.76 -19.37 9.97
CA GLY A 65 1.42 -18.78 8.66
C GLY A 65 0.10 -18.03 8.64
N GLU A 66 -0.59 -17.94 9.78
CA GLU A 66 -1.84 -17.19 9.97
C GLU A 66 -1.57 -15.71 10.24
N PHE A 67 -2.63 -14.91 10.28
CA PHE A 67 -2.52 -13.51 10.68
C PHE A 67 -2.17 -13.39 12.17
N ASP A 68 -1.12 -12.64 12.52
CA ASP A 68 -0.67 -12.47 13.89
C ASP A 68 -1.53 -11.44 14.66
N LEU A 69 -2.57 -11.92 15.32
CA LEU A 69 -3.47 -11.08 16.12
C LEU A 69 -2.82 -10.51 17.39
N ASP A 70 -1.70 -11.08 17.83
CA ASP A 70 -1.02 -10.67 19.07
C ASP A 70 0.03 -9.57 18.83
N ALA A 71 0.30 -9.23 17.56
CA ALA A 71 1.19 -8.13 17.21
C ALA A 71 0.70 -6.80 17.80
N ALA A 72 1.60 -6.06 18.47
CA ALA A 72 1.24 -4.88 19.26
C ALA A 72 0.46 -3.80 18.48
N GLU A 73 0.84 -3.54 17.22
CA GLU A 73 0.15 -2.58 16.37
C GLU A 73 -1.23 -3.08 15.90
N VAL A 74 -1.40 -4.39 15.73
CA VAL A 74 -2.71 -4.99 15.42
C VAL A 74 -3.64 -4.90 16.61
N VAL A 75 -3.16 -5.23 17.80
CA VAL A 75 -3.91 -5.07 19.05
C VAL A 75 -4.31 -3.60 19.25
N TYR A 76 -3.41 -2.66 18.93
CA TYR A 76 -3.72 -1.24 18.98
C TYR A 76 -4.88 -0.88 18.05
N ASP A 77 -4.83 -1.29 16.78
CA ASP A 77 -5.87 -0.98 15.80
C ASP A 77 -7.22 -1.61 16.14
N LEU A 78 -7.23 -2.84 16.65
CA LEU A 78 -8.45 -3.51 17.12
C LEU A 78 -9.09 -2.78 18.31
N CYS A 79 -8.27 -2.23 19.21
CA CYS A 79 -8.76 -1.43 20.35
C CYS A 79 -9.14 0.00 19.97
N ASN A 80 -8.62 0.54 18.86
CA ASN A 80 -8.77 1.93 18.44
C ASN A 80 -9.21 2.03 16.97
N PRO A 81 -10.36 1.45 16.58
CA PRO A 81 -10.77 1.32 15.18
C PRO A 81 -11.01 2.65 14.45
N GLU A 82 -11.22 3.74 15.19
CA GLU A 82 -11.39 5.11 14.68
C GLU A 82 -10.07 5.82 14.37
N ARG A 83 -8.94 5.31 14.88
CA ARG A 83 -7.60 5.89 14.67
C ARG A 83 -6.55 4.80 14.43
N PRO A 84 -6.74 3.95 13.40
CA PRO A 84 -5.81 2.88 13.10
C PRO A 84 -4.46 3.42 12.61
N ARG A 85 -3.41 2.61 12.80
CA ARG A 85 -2.03 2.90 12.43
C ARG A 85 -1.51 1.96 11.35
N THR A 86 -2.01 0.73 11.31
CA THR A 86 -1.57 -0.26 10.33
C THR A 86 -2.33 -0.09 9.00
N SER A 87 -1.73 -0.58 7.93
CA SER A 87 -2.41 -0.70 6.63
C SER A 87 -3.71 -1.51 6.75
N PHE A 88 -3.74 -2.56 7.59
CA PHE A 88 -4.93 -3.35 7.88
C PHE A 88 -6.06 -2.51 8.47
N GLY A 89 -5.77 -1.79 9.56
CA GLY A 89 -6.75 -0.95 10.23
C GLY A 89 -7.28 0.16 9.32
N LEU A 90 -6.40 0.85 8.59
CA LEU A 90 -6.78 1.95 7.68
C LEU A 90 -7.68 1.44 6.53
N ILE A 91 -7.29 0.36 5.86
CA ILE A 91 -8.01 -0.16 4.70
C ILE A 91 -9.34 -0.79 5.11
N VAL A 92 -9.37 -1.55 6.22
CA VAL A 92 -10.62 -2.16 6.70
C VAL A 92 -11.59 -1.11 7.24
N ALA A 93 -11.11 -0.05 7.89
CA ALA A 93 -11.95 1.10 8.26
C ALA A 93 -12.57 1.78 7.02
N ALA A 94 -11.79 1.95 5.95
CA ALA A 94 -12.30 2.51 4.70
C ALA A 94 -13.33 1.60 4.04
N ILE A 95 -13.13 0.27 4.04
CA ILE A 95 -14.10 -0.69 3.49
C ILE A 95 -15.43 -0.62 4.27
N GLU A 96 -15.37 -0.58 5.59
CA GLU A 96 -16.56 -0.44 6.45
C GLU A 96 -17.30 0.87 6.15
N ARG A 97 -16.57 1.98 6.08
CA ARG A 97 -17.14 3.30 5.77
C ARG A 97 -17.76 3.36 4.39
N ARG A 98 -17.15 2.75 3.37
CA ARG A 98 -17.74 2.62 2.03
C ARG A 98 -19.05 1.84 2.08
N ARG A 99 -19.08 0.72 2.80
CA ARG A 99 -20.28 -0.10 2.98
C ARG A 99 -21.41 0.70 3.64
N GLU A 100 -21.12 1.46 4.69
CA GLU A 100 -22.11 2.33 5.37
C GLU A 100 -22.65 3.42 4.44
N ARG A 101 -21.81 3.94 3.54
CA ARG A 101 -22.18 4.96 2.55
C ARG A 101 -22.81 4.39 1.27
N GLY A 102 -22.99 3.08 1.16
CA GLY A 102 -23.50 2.43 -0.06
C GLY A 102 -22.55 2.54 -1.25
N ILE A 103 -21.26 2.73 -1.00
CA ILE A 103 -20.21 2.81 -2.02
C ILE A 103 -19.64 1.39 -2.23
N PRO A 104 -19.53 0.88 -3.47
CA PRO A 104 -18.92 -0.42 -3.74
C PRO A 104 -17.48 -0.52 -3.20
N PRO A 105 -17.01 -1.72 -2.80
CA PRO A 105 -15.63 -1.89 -2.37
C PRO A 105 -14.64 -1.58 -3.50
N PHE A 106 -13.43 -1.16 -3.13
CA PHE A 106 -12.29 -1.10 -4.05
C PHE A 106 -11.60 -2.47 -4.13
N THR A 107 -10.79 -2.67 -5.17
CA THR A 107 -9.85 -3.79 -5.25
C THR A 107 -8.63 -3.53 -4.37
N VAL A 108 -8.21 -4.51 -3.57
CA VAL A 108 -6.92 -4.45 -2.85
C VAL A 108 -5.88 -5.24 -3.67
N MET A 109 -4.91 -4.53 -4.23
CA MET A 109 -3.94 -5.09 -5.18
C MET A 109 -2.54 -5.12 -4.60
N SER A 110 -2.05 -6.29 -4.23
CA SER A 110 -0.65 -6.43 -3.83
C SER A 110 0.27 -6.29 -5.04
N CYS A 111 1.33 -5.51 -4.86
CA CYS A 111 2.48 -5.39 -5.75
C CYS A 111 3.78 -5.83 -5.05
N ASP A 112 3.67 -6.60 -3.96
CA ASP A 112 4.82 -7.18 -3.27
C ASP A 112 5.23 -8.51 -3.91
N ASN A 113 6.53 -8.84 -3.86
CA ASN A 113 7.10 -10.03 -4.49
C ASN A 113 6.89 -11.30 -3.63
N ILE A 114 5.63 -11.67 -3.41
CA ILE A 114 5.23 -12.84 -2.62
C ILE A 114 4.48 -13.81 -3.54
N PRO A 115 4.76 -15.12 -3.52
CA PRO A 115 3.96 -16.10 -4.23
C PRO A 115 2.49 -16.04 -3.81
N GLY A 116 1.59 -15.84 -4.77
CA GLY A 116 0.16 -15.69 -4.47
C GLY A 116 -0.15 -14.47 -3.60
N ASN A 117 0.51 -13.35 -3.85
CA ASN A 117 0.39 -12.13 -3.04
C ASN A 117 -1.06 -11.64 -2.85
N GLY A 118 -1.94 -11.84 -3.84
CA GLY A 118 -3.37 -11.57 -3.72
C GLY A 118 -4.08 -12.53 -2.76
N GLU A 119 -3.79 -13.82 -2.83
CA GLU A 119 -4.32 -14.79 -1.86
C GLU A 119 -3.83 -14.52 -0.43
N VAL A 120 -2.55 -14.15 -0.28
CA VAL A 120 -1.98 -13.74 1.01
C VAL A 120 -2.69 -12.49 1.52
N ALA A 121 -2.80 -11.43 0.71
CA ALA A 121 -3.51 -10.21 1.08
C ALA A 121 -4.96 -10.54 1.50
N ARG A 122 -5.70 -11.31 0.68
CA ARG A 122 -7.07 -11.73 1.00
C ARG A 122 -7.16 -12.37 2.38
N ARG A 123 -6.29 -13.36 2.66
CA ARG A 123 -6.29 -14.08 3.95
C ARG A 123 -6.06 -13.13 5.12
N MET A 124 -5.05 -12.26 5.02
CA MET A 124 -4.66 -11.36 6.12
C MET A 124 -5.69 -10.27 6.39
N PHE A 125 -6.17 -9.58 5.34
CA PHE A 125 -7.21 -8.56 5.49
C PHE A 125 -8.54 -9.14 5.98
N THR A 126 -8.91 -10.34 5.51
CA THR A 126 -10.12 -11.05 5.98
C THR A 126 -9.99 -11.44 7.45
N ALA A 127 -8.85 -11.96 7.89
CA ALA A 127 -8.61 -12.33 9.28
C ALA A 127 -8.68 -11.11 10.22
N PHE A 128 -8.03 -9.99 9.85
CA PHE A 128 -8.14 -8.75 10.61
C PHE A 128 -9.59 -8.24 10.67
N ALA A 129 -10.31 -8.26 9.55
CA ALA A 129 -11.71 -7.84 9.50
C ALA A 129 -12.61 -8.70 10.39
N TYR A 130 -12.42 -10.03 10.41
CA TYR A 130 -13.14 -10.93 11.32
C TYR A 130 -12.86 -10.65 12.80
N ALA A 131 -11.62 -10.28 13.14
CA ALA A 131 -11.25 -9.91 14.50
C ALA A 131 -11.89 -8.57 14.94
N ARG A 132 -12.14 -7.66 13.99
CA ARG A 132 -12.86 -6.39 14.23
C ARG A 132 -14.37 -6.60 14.38
N ASP A 133 -15.01 -7.24 13.39
CA ASP A 133 -16.43 -7.57 13.41
C ASP A 133 -16.74 -8.74 12.47
N ARG A 134 -17.62 -9.64 12.91
CA ARG A 134 -17.96 -10.85 12.14
C ARG A 134 -18.65 -10.50 10.81
N ALA A 135 -19.57 -9.54 10.80
CA ALA A 135 -20.30 -9.16 9.59
C ALA A 135 -19.42 -8.36 8.62
N LEU A 136 -18.41 -7.64 9.13
CA LEU A 136 -17.38 -6.99 8.33
C LEU A 136 -16.44 -8.02 7.69
N GLY A 137 -15.97 -9.02 8.44
CA GLY A 137 -15.16 -10.11 7.91
C GLY A 137 -15.85 -10.86 6.77
N GLN A 138 -17.13 -11.20 6.94
CA GLN A 138 -17.95 -11.83 5.88
C GLN A 138 -18.07 -10.95 4.63
N TYR A 139 -18.22 -9.64 4.81
CA TYR A 139 -18.32 -8.70 3.71
C TYR A 139 -16.99 -8.58 2.94
N VAL A 140 -15.87 -8.46 3.66
CA VAL A 140 -14.53 -8.43 3.03
C VAL A 140 -14.27 -9.71 2.23
N GLU A 141 -14.60 -10.87 2.81
CA GLU A 141 -14.40 -12.17 2.17
C GLU A 141 -15.22 -12.35 0.89
N ALA A 142 -16.45 -11.84 0.87
CA ALA A 142 -17.39 -12.01 -0.24
C ALA A 142 -17.23 -10.95 -1.35
N GLU A 143 -17.00 -9.69 -0.97
CA GLU A 143 -17.21 -8.55 -1.88
C GLU A 143 -15.91 -7.86 -2.30
N VAL A 144 -14.80 -8.01 -1.55
CA VAL A 144 -13.54 -7.30 -1.85
C VAL A 144 -12.65 -8.14 -2.77
N PRO A 145 -12.26 -7.63 -3.96
CA PRO A 145 -11.35 -8.34 -4.85
C PRO A 145 -9.88 -8.23 -4.40
N PHE A 146 -9.16 -9.34 -4.46
CA PHE A 146 -7.72 -9.44 -4.16
C PHE A 146 -7.00 -10.21 -5.29
N PRO A 147 -6.69 -9.56 -6.43
CA PRO A 147 -5.97 -10.22 -7.51
C PRO A 147 -4.52 -10.49 -7.13
N SER A 148 -4.01 -11.65 -7.53
CA SER A 148 -2.57 -11.94 -7.47
C SER A 148 -1.85 -11.35 -8.67
N SER A 149 -0.60 -10.92 -8.45
CA SER A 149 0.25 -10.31 -9.47
C SER A 149 1.65 -10.95 -9.46
N MET A 150 2.38 -10.75 -10.56
CA MET A 150 3.83 -10.94 -10.61
C MET A 150 4.44 -9.59 -10.96
N VAL A 151 5.38 -9.13 -10.14
CA VAL A 151 6.09 -7.87 -10.31
C VAL A 151 7.58 -8.15 -10.51
N ASP A 152 8.19 -7.50 -11.48
CA ASP A 152 9.62 -7.65 -11.73
C ASP A 152 10.21 -6.33 -12.22
N ARG A 153 10.99 -5.70 -11.35
CA ARG A 153 11.85 -4.57 -11.68
C ARG A 153 12.89 -4.36 -10.58
N ILE A 154 14.16 -4.55 -10.92
CA ILE A 154 15.26 -4.17 -10.02
C ILE A 154 15.25 -2.66 -9.85
N THR A 155 15.05 -2.19 -8.62
CA THR A 155 15.01 -0.77 -8.25
C THR A 155 15.84 -0.57 -6.99
N PRO A 156 17.13 -0.23 -7.11
CA PRO A 156 18.00 0.03 -5.95
C PRO A 156 17.50 1.21 -5.12
N MET A 157 17.95 1.31 -3.87
CA MET A 157 17.73 2.53 -3.09
C MET A 157 18.47 3.70 -3.73
N THR A 158 17.80 4.85 -3.85
CA THR A 158 18.41 6.10 -4.29
C THR A 158 19.58 6.47 -3.36
N THR A 159 20.74 6.72 -3.94
CA THR A 159 21.95 7.17 -3.23
C THR A 159 22.23 8.64 -3.53
N PRO A 160 23.04 9.34 -2.69
CA PRO A 160 23.50 10.69 -3.02
C PRO A 160 24.18 10.77 -4.39
N GLY A 161 24.91 9.73 -4.79
CA GLY A 161 25.55 9.67 -6.11
C GLY A 161 24.56 9.59 -7.27
N ASP A 162 23.39 8.98 -7.09
CA ASP A 162 22.33 8.98 -8.11
C ASP A 162 21.74 10.37 -8.32
N ILE A 163 21.55 11.13 -7.23
CA ILE A 163 21.06 12.52 -7.26
C ILE A 163 22.08 13.42 -7.96
N GLU A 164 23.36 13.28 -7.63
CA GLU A 164 24.46 14.01 -8.26
C GLU A 164 24.57 13.67 -9.76
N GLU A 165 24.52 12.38 -10.13
CA GLU A 165 24.59 11.93 -11.53
C GLU A 165 23.43 12.51 -12.37
N LEU A 166 22.22 12.56 -11.82
CA LEU A 166 21.06 13.13 -12.50
C LEU A 166 21.28 14.62 -12.81
N SER A 167 21.75 15.39 -11.82
CA SER A 167 22.01 16.82 -11.97
C SER A 167 23.14 17.08 -12.97
N GLU A 168 24.27 16.37 -12.86
CA GLU A 168 25.43 16.57 -13.71
C GLU A 168 25.17 16.20 -15.18
N ARG A 169 24.46 15.09 -15.43
CA ARG A 169 24.28 14.57 -16.79
C ARG A 169 23.07 15.14 -17.51
N PHE A 170 22.04 15.54 -16.77
CA PHE A 170 20.75 15.95 -17.35
C PHE A 170 20.28 17.34 -16.93
N GLY A 171 20.98 18.01 -16.00
CA GLY A 171 20.60 19.34 -15.51
C GLY A 171 19.28 19.35 -14.74
N LEU A 172 18.89 18.20 -14.18
CA LEU A 172 17.67 18.04 -13.38
C LEU A 172 18.04 17.98 -11.89
N GLU A 173 17.55 18.94 -11.13
CA GLU A 173 17.59 18.91 -9.67
C GLU A 173 16.36 18.18 -9.14
N ASP A 174 16.56 16.98 -8.60
CA ASP A 174 15.51 16.15 -8.01
C ASP A 174 15.99 15.63 -6.65
N ALA A 175 15.23 15.90 -5.59
CA ALA A 175 15.54 15.50 -4.23
C ALA A 175 15.42 13.99 -4.02
N TRP A 176 14.61 13.30 -4.83
CA TRP A 176 14.41 11.86 -4.73
C TRP A 176 13.99 11.22 -6.08
N PRO A 177 14.92 11.08 -7.03
CA PRO A 177 14.70 10.39 -8.30
C PRO A 177 14.68 8.86 -8.17
#